data_AF-A0A9P0Q7V0-F1
#
_entry.id   AF-A0A9P0Q7V0-F1
#
_cell.length_a   1.000
_cell.length_b   1.000
_cell.length_c   1.000
_cell.angle_alpha   90.00
_cell.angle_beta   90.00
_cell.angle_gamma   90.00
#
_symmetry.space_group_name_H-M   'P 1'
#
loop_
_entity.id
_entity.type
_entity.pdbx_description
1 polymer ?
#
loop_
_entity_poly.entity_id
_entity_poly.type
_entity_poly.pdbx_seq_one_letter_code
_entity_poly.pdbx_strand_id
1 'polypeptide(L)'
;MVTKTQWLFLKLMFRLEEEGMSNILQLYLQKTENLLYSRCSLSKVEPVTRLYVAICKIEGDVNRVRKFCCEAFYHTEDLAVTLFYAVLTSWVEIFPMQDDMKCYPIAEVIVQLVHLKTIKKPQYKLHALKLLLNQYYGYPKERADRDEFLKDLVQKYLSNPTKLANFAIRLYCKYTEADWLKEKINDVLKPMVYQVPVGENHFKANVIYLSANVCQHLHLGSRDKYMSELRTWFCSLSAGNPPKAIKQSVQYALNMLQKKQAKSEIRAKRRNDASLRDR
;
A
#
# COMPACT_ATOMS: atom_id res chain seq x y z
N MET A 1 -23.28 4.15 -8.41
CA MET A 1 -24.60 3.66 -8.89
C MET A 1 -24.40 2.53 -9.90
N VAL A 2 -25.06 1.38 -9.68
CA VAL A 2 -24.97 0.17 -10.52
C VAL A 2 -25.89 0.33 -11.75
N THR A 3 -25.45 -0.08 -12.95
CA THR A 3 -26.28 0.00 -14.17
C THR A 3 -27.35 -1.10 -14.20
N LYS A 4 -28.39 -0.94 -15.04
CA LYS A 4 -29.41 -2.00 -15.25
C LYS A 4 -28.79 -3.35 -15.60
N THR A 5 -27.81 -3.34 -16.50
CA THR A 5 -27.08 -4.55 -16.91
C THR A 5 -26.32 -5.18 -15.75
N GLN A 6 -25.59 -4.38 -14.96
CA GLN A 6 -24.87 -4.89 -13.79
C GLN A 6 -25.82 -5.45 -12.73
N TRP A 7 -26.99 -4.85 -12.56
CA TRP A 7 -28.01 -5.36 -11.65
C TRP A 7 -28.63 -6.68 -12.12
N LEU A 8 -28.84 -6.84 -13.43
CA LEU A 8 -29.25 -8.13 -14.01
C LEU A 8 -28.19 -9.20 -13.77
N PHE A 9 -26.91 -8.88 -13.96
CA PHE A 9 -25.81 -9.81 -13.64
C PHE A 9 -25.79 -10.17 -12.15
N LEU A 10 -25.93 -9.17 -11.27
CA LEU A 10 -25.99 -9.39 -9.83
C LEU A 10 -27.12 -10.35 -9.46
N LYS A 11 -28.33 -10.08 -9.96
CA LYS A 11 -29.49 -10.95 -9.75
C LYS A 11 -29.26 -12.37 -10.24
N LEU A 12 -28.68 -12.52 -11.43
CA LEU A 12 -28.37 -13.84 -11.96
C LEU A 12 -27.40 -14.58 -11.05
N MET A 13 -26.32 -13.92 -10.58
CA MET A 13 -25.37 -14.55 -9.66
C MET A 13 -26.04 -15.03 -8.37
N PHE A 14 -26.88 -14.19 -7.75
CA PHE A 14 -27.64 -14.59 -6.55
C PHE A 14 -28.60 -15.75 -6.82
N ARG A 15 -29.35 -15.70 -7.93
CA ARG A 15 -30.26 -16.79 -8.31
C ARG A 15 -29.50 -18.11 -8.51
N LEU A 16 -28.35 -18.08 -9.16
CA LEU A 16 -27.57 -19.29 -9.37
C LEU A 16 -27.07 -19.88 -8.04
N GLU A 17 -26.70 -19.05 -7.06
CA GLU A 17 -26.37 -19.55 -5.71
C GLU A 17 -27.59 -20.14 -4.98
N GLU A 18 -28.77 -19.53 -5.12
CA GLU A 18 -30.04 -20.07 -4.59
C GLU A 18 -30.40 -21.42 -5.22
N GLU A 19 -30.10 -21.61 -6.51
CA GLU A 19 -30.29 -22.87 -7.26
C GLU A 19 -29.17 -23.92 -6.98
N GLY A 20 -28.34 -23.70 -5.97
CA GLY A 20 -27.35 -24.67 -5.49
C GLY A 20 -25.97 -24.58 -6.14
N MET A 21 -25.72 -23.60 -7.03
CA MET A 21 -24.38 -23.36 -7.55
C MET A 21 -23.55 -22.57 -6.54
N SER A 22 -22.80 -23.27 -5.69
CA SER A 22 -22.03 -22.63 -4.61
C SER A 22 -20.90 -21.71 -5.11
N ASN A 23 -20.64 -20.65 -4.35
CA ASN A 23 -19.46 -19.76 -4.44
C ASN A 23 -19.34 -18.89 -5.71
N ILE A 24 -20.45 -18.59 -6.40
CA ILE A 24 -20.41 -17.72 -7.58
C ILE A 24 -20.02 -16.30 -7.19
N LEU A 25 -20.58 -15.75 -6.12
CA LEU A 25 -20.27 -14.42 -5.64
C LEU A 25 -18.80 -14.33 -5.20
N GLN A 26 -18.34 -15.31 -4.43
CA GLN A 26 -16.95 -15.39 -3.99
C GLN A 26 -15.97 -15.52 -5.15
N LEU A 27 -16.29 -16.32 -6.16
CA LEU A 27 -15.48 -16.44 -7.38
C LEU A 27 -15.40 -15.11 -8.11
N TYR A 28 -16.52 -14.38 -8.24
CA TYR A 28 -16.54 -13.06 -8.86
C TYR A 28 -15.64 -12.07 -8.11
N LEU A 29 -15.74 -12.02 -6.77
CA LEU A 29 -14.94 -11.12 -5.94
C LEU A 29 -13.43 -11.41 -6.10
N GLN A 30 -13.03 -12.68 -6.02
CA GLN A 30 -11.63 -13.08 -6.19
C GLN A 30 -11.08 -12.81 -7.60
N LYS A 31 -11.89 -13.10 -8.65
CA LYS A 31 -11.49 -12.81 -10.04
C LYS A 31 -11.37 -11.30 -10.28
N THR A 32 -12.23 -10.51 -9.63
CA THR A 32 -12.19 -9.05 -9.69
C THR A 32 -10.91 -8.50 -9.07
N GLU A 33 -10.55 -8.94 -7.86
CA GLU A 33 -9.30 -8.56 -7.19
C GLU A 33 -8.09 -8.86 -8.10
N ASN A 34 -8.01 -10.08 -8.64
CA ASN A 34 -6.93 -10.49 -9.55
C ASN A 34 -6.89 -9.66 -10.84
N LEU A 35 -8.04 -9.36 -11.44
CA LEU A 35 -8.14 -8.56 -12.65
C LEU A 35 -7.63 -7.13 -12.40
N LEU A 36 -8.06 -6.51 -11.30
CA LEU A 36 -7.74 -5.13 -10.98
C LEU A 36 -6.27 -4.94 -10.60
N TYR A 37 -5.65 -5.91 -9.91
CA TYR A 37 -4.26 -5.81 -9.46
C TYR A 37 -3.22 -6.26 -10.50
N SER A 38 -3.63 -6.86 -11.61
CA SER A 38 -2.72 -7.34 -12.66
C SER A 38 -2.60 -6.38 -13.84
N ARG A 39 -3.64 -6.32 -14.69
CA ARG A 39 -3.67 -5.52 -15.93
C ARG A 39 -5.09 -5.11 -16.29
N CYS A 40 -5.67 -4.21 -15.50
CA CYS A 40 -6.98 -3.64 -15.81
C CYS A 40 -6.87 -2.37 -16.65
N SER A 41 -7.72 -2.25 -17.67
CA SER A 41 -7.87 -1.00 -18.40
C SER A 41 -8.73 -0.02 -17.60
N LEU A 42 -8.42 1.28 -17.68
CA LEU A 42 -9.16 2.33 -16.98
C LEU A 42 -10.68 2.24 -17.20
N SER A 43 -11.13 1.91 -18.42
CA SER A 43 -12.54 1.75 -18.79
C SER A 43 -13.27 0.64 -18.02
N LYS A 44 -12.55 -0.35 -17.49
CA LYS A 44 -13.13 -1.50 -16.77
C LYS A 44 -13.14 -1.29 -15.26
N VAL A 45 -12.31 -0.39 -14.73
CA VAL A 45 -12.15 -0.19 -13.28
C VAL A 45 -13.47 0.14 -12.61
N GLU A 46 -14.16 1.19 -13.08
CA GLU A 46 -15.39 1.66 -12.44
C GLU A 46 -16.55 0.64 -12.53
N PRO A 47 -16.87 0.05 -13.70
CA PRO A 47 -17.93 -0.96 -13.77
C PRO A 47 -17.66 -2.18 -12.86
N VAL A 48 -16.43 -2.71 -12.89
CA VAL A 48 -16.09 -3.90 -12.10
C VAL A 48 -16.12 -3.57 -10.60
N THR A 49 -15.57 -2.42 -10.21
CA THR A 49 -15.56 -1.96 -8.81
C THR A 49 -16.98 -1.78 -8.26
N ARG A 50 -17.90 -1.22 -9.05
CA ARG A 50 -19.29 -1.02 -8.61
C ARG A 50 -20.01 -2.32 -8.34
N LEU A 51 -19.82 -3.33 -9.18
CA LEU A 51 -20.43 -4.64 -8.98
C LEU A 51 -19.81 -5.36 -7.78
N TYR A 52 -18.49 -5.28 -7.61
CA TYR A 52 -17.78 -5.76 -6.42
C TYR A 52 -18.36 -5.16 -5.13
N VAL A 53 -18.46 -3.82 -5.07
CA VAL A 53 -18.98 -3.11 -3.90
C VAL A 53 -20.45 -3.46 -3.66
N ALA A 54 -21.26 -3.64 -4.70
CA ALA A 54 -22.65 -4.03 -4.56
C ALA A 54 -22.80 -5.41 -3.91
N ILE A 55 -21.99 -6.39 -4.31
CA ILE A 55 -21.96 -7.72 -3.69
C ILE A 55 -21.59 -7.61 -2.21
N CYS A 56 -20.44 -6.99 -1.90
CA CYS A 56 -20.00 -6.83 -0.52
C CYS A 56 -20.99 -6.03 0.34
N LYS A 57 -21.71 -5.06 -0.25
CA LYS A 57 -22.72 -4.27 0.44
C LYS A 57 -23.94 -5.10 0.82
N ILE A 58 -24.37 -6.02 -0.05
CA ILE A 58 -25.47 -6.96 0.24
C ILE A 58 -25.02 -7.96 1.32
N GLU A 59 -23.78 -8.44 1.25
CA GLU A 59 -23.21 -9.36 2.25
C GLU A 59 -22.82 -8.68 3.58
N GLY A 60 -22.80 -7.35 3.64
CA GLY A 60 -22.33 -6.60 4.81
C GLY A 60 -20.81 -6.65 5.04
N ASP A 61 -20.01 -7.07 4.05
CA ASP A 61 -18.56 -7.24 4.17
C ASP A 61 -17.78 -5.93 3.97
N VAL A 62 -17.91 -5.02 4.94
CA VAL A 62 -17.22 -3.72 4.98
C VAL A 62 -15.70 -3.88 4.96
N ASN A 63 -15.18 -4.86 5.69
CA ASN A 63 -13.73 -5.04 5.87
C ASN A 63 -13.04 -5.47 4.58
N ARG A 64 -13.70 -6.31 3.76
CA ARG A 64 -13.19 -6.67 2.44
C ARG A 64 -13.08 -5.46 1.52
N VAL A 65 -14.09 -4.59 1.48
CA VAL A 65 -14.02 -3.36 0.65
C VAL A 65 -12.93 -2.41 1.14
N ARG A 66 -12.76 -2.26 2.47
CA ARG A 66 -11.66 -1.46 3.05
C ARG A 66 -10.28 -2.02 2.65
N LYS A 67 -10.09 -3.33 2.77
CA LYS A 67 -8.85 -4.01 2.36
C LYS A 67 -8.60 -3.83 0.86
N PHE A 68 -9.63 -3.99 0.04
CA PHE A 68 -9.59 -3.81 -1.40
C PHE A 68 -9.14 -2.39 -1.79
N CYS A 69 -9.60 -1.35 -1.10
CA CYS A 69 -9.11 0.03 -1.32
C CYS A 69 -7.61 0.16 -0.99
N CYS A 70 -7.19 -0.37 0.16
CA CYS A 70 -5.79 -0.31 0.61
C CYS A 70 -4.85 -1.03 -0.37
N GLU A 71 -5.25 -2.21 -0.83
CA GLU A 71 -4.50 -2.99 -1.81
C GLU A 71 -4.49 -2.33 -3.19
N ALA A 72 -5.57 -1.68 -3.61
CA ALA A 72 -5.58 -0.89 -4.84
C ALA A 72 -4.51 0.21 -4.79
N PHE A 73 -4.45 1.00 -3.72
CA PHE A 73 -3.38 1.98 -3.55
C PHE A 73 -2.00 1.33 -3.51
N TYR A 74 -1.87 0.09 -3.03
CA TYR A 74 -0.59 -0.59 -3.06
C TYR A 74 -0.24 -1.17 -4.44
N HIS A 75 -1.19 -1.58 -5.29
CA HIS A 75 -0.91 -2.36 -6.50
C HIS A 75 -1.18 -1.64 -7.83
N THR A 76 -2.10 -0.67 -7.88
CA THR A 76 -2.68 -0.20 -9.15
C THR A 76 -2.36 1.27 -9.47
N GLU A 77 -1.35 1.84 -8.81
CA GLU A 77 -0.80 3.17 -9.06
C GLU A 77 -1.87 4.26 -9.21
N ASP A 78 -2.12 4.74 -10.43
CA ASP A 78 -3.09 5.81 -10.70
C ASP A 78 -4.52 5.28 -10.81
N LEU A 79 -4.72 4.01 -11.19
CA LEU A 79 -6.05 3.39 -11.26
C LEU A 79 -6.71 3.29 -9.87
N ALA A 80 -5.91 3.28 -8.81
CA ALA A 80 -6.38 3.33 -7.43
C ALA A 80 -7.30 4.52 -7.18
N VAL A 81 -7.04 5.67 -7.83
CA VAL A 81 -7.87 6.88 -7.71
C VAL A 81 -9.28 6.64 -8.26
N THR A 82 -9.37 6.09 -9.48
CA THR A 82 -10.66 5.77 -10.12
C THR A 82 -11.43 4.72 -9.33
N LEU A 83 -10.73 3.67 -8.87
CA LEU A 83 -11.31 2.61 -8.06
C LEU A 83 -11.87 3.18 -6.76
N PHE A 84 -11.07 3.96 -6.05
CA PHE A 84 -11.46 4.53 -4.77
C PHE A 84 -12.63 5.50 -4.91
N TYR A 85 -12.62 6.36 -5.94
CA TYR A 85 -13.79 7.19 -6.27
C TYR A 85 -15.06 6.35 -6.53
N ALA A 86 -14.95 5.24 -7.27
CA ALA A 86 -16.08 4.35 -7.54
C ALA A 86 -16.59 3.66 -6.26
N VAL A 87 -15.70 3.30 -5.33
CA VAL A 87 -16.06 2.75 -4.02
C VAL A 87 -16.83 3.79 -3.22
N LEU A 88 -16.26 4.98 -3.00
CA LEU A 88 -16.86 6.00 -2.14
C LEU A 88 -18.20 6.52 -2.67
N THR A 89 -18.39 6.57 -4.00
CA THR A 89 -19.69 6.93 -4.61
C THR A 89 -20.70 5.79 -4.64
N SER A 90 -20.32 4.58 -4.22
CA SER A 90 -21.21 3.42 -4.14
C SER A 90 -21.53 3.03 -2.70
N TRP A 91 -20.59 3.27 -1.77
CA TRP A 91 -20.73 2.98 -0.35
C TRP A 91 -19.87 3.97 0.47
N VAL A 92 -20.48 5.05 0.94
CA VAL A 92 -19.78 6.19 1.58
C VAL A 92 -19.20 5.81 2.95
N GLU A 93 -19.86 4.92 3.68
CA GLU A 93 -19.50 4.49 5.03
C GLU A 93 -18.22 3.62 5.08
N ILE A 94 -17.68 3.25 3.91
CA ILE A 94 -16.44 2.48 3.81
C ILE A 94 -15.25 3.25 4.37
N PHE A 95 -15.23 4.58 4.20
CA PHE A 95 -14.10 5.42 4.57
C PHE A 95 -14.44 6.30 5.77
N PRO A 96 -13.52 6.46 6.75
CA PRO A 96 -13.80 7.25 7.94
C PRO A 96 -13.86 8.74 7.62
N MET A 97 -14.68 9.47 8.39
CA MET A 97 -14.65 10.93 8.44
C MET A 97 -13.33 11.41 9.03
N GLN A 98 -12.96 12.67 8.76
CA GLN A 98 -11.74 13.27 9.28
C GLN A 98 -11.68 13.25 10.82
N ASP A 99 -12.81 13.42 11.50
CA ASP A 99 -12.87 13.39 12.97
C ASP A 99 -12.50 12.02 13.57
N ASP A 100 -12.78 10.93 12.85
CA ASP A 100 -12.48 9.56 13.25
C ASP A 100 -11.06 9.12 12.84
N MET A 101 -10.30 9.98 12.17
CA MET A 101 -9.01 9.64 11.54
C MET A 101 -7.97 9.10 12.53
N LYS A 102 -8.03 9.52 13.80
CA LYS A 102 -7.12 9.05 14.86
C LYS A 102 -7.14 7.53 15.04
N CYS A 103 -8.27 6.89 14.75
CA CYS A 103 -8.43 5.44 14.82
C CYS A 103 -7.93 4.71 13.55
N TYR A 104 -7.70 5.44 12.45
CA TYR A 104 -7.43 4.87 11.13
C TYR A 104 -6.25 5.55 10.42
N PRO A 105 -4.98 5.33 10.84
CA PRO A 105 -3.80 5.92 10.21
C PRO A 105 -3.66 5.65 8.71
N ILE A 106 -4.24 4.54 8.23
CA ILE A 106 -4.24 4.19 6.81
C ILE A 106 -5.11 5.14 5.97
N ALA A 107 -6.21 5.67 6.54
CA ALA A 107 -7.07 6.63 5.84
C ALA A 107 -6.31 7.94 5.60
N GLU A 108 -5.61 8.42 6.61
CA GLU A 108 -4.73 9.60 6.55
C GLU A 108 -3.67 9.45 5.44
N VAL A 109 -3.00 8.28 5.38
CA VAL A 109 -2.04 7.98 4.30
C VAL A 109 -2.70 7.96 2.92
N ILE A 110 -3.88 7.33 2.78
CA ILE A 110 -4.60 7.30 1.49
C ILE A 110 -4.92 8.72 1.02
N VAL A 111 -5.44 9.57 1.91
CA VAL A 111 -5.75 10.98 1.59
C VAL A 111 -4.49 11.71 1.15
N GLN A 112 -3.40 11.60 1.94
CA GLN A 112 -2.13 12.23 1.59
C GLN A 112 -1.62 11.76 0.21
N LEU A 113 -1.72 10.47 -0.10
CA LEU A 113 -1.36 9.92 -1.41
C LEU A 113 -2.23 10.48 -2.54
N VAL A 114 -3.54 10.61 -2.33
CA VAL A 114 -4.44 11.25 -3.31
C VAL A 114 -4.00 12.69 -3.58
N HIS A 115 -3.57 13.45 -2.58
CA HIS A 115 -3.07 14.80 -2.79
C HIS A 115 -1.70 14.84 -3.48
N LEU A 116 -0.84 13.84 -3.27
CA LEU A 116 0.45 13.70 -3.97
C LEU A 116 0.31 13.37 -5.46
N LYS A 117 -0.80 12.76 -5.89
CA LYS A 117 -1.03 12.46 -7.31
C LYS A 117 -1.20 13.74 -8.14
N THR A 118 -0.55 13.76 -9.31
CA THR A 118 -0.57 14.86 -10.29
C THR A 118 -1.25 14.48 -11.61
N ILE A 119 -2.20 13.54 -11.56
CA ILE A 119 -2.87 12.99 -12.74
C ILE A 119 -3.71 14.08 -13.43
N LYS A 120 -3.31 14.45 -14.65
CA LYS A 120 -4.00 15.49 -15.44
C LYS A 120 -5.22 14.98 -16.20
N LYS A 121 -5.32 13.67 -16.43
CA LYS A 121 -6.39 13.05 -17.25
C LYS A 121 -7.71 13.00 -16.46
N PRO A 122 -8.79 13.66 -16.91
CA PRO A 122 -10.07 13.71 -16.19
C PRO A 122 -10.72 12.35 -15.95
N GLN A 123 -10.42 11.38 -16.81
CA GLN A 123 -10.91 10.00 -16.75
C GLN A 123 -10.54 9.29 -15.44
N TYR A 124 -9.47 9.72 -14.76
CA TYR A 124 -9.04 9.16 -13.47
C TYR A 124 -9.82 9.69 -12.27
N LYS A 125 -10.70 10.69 -12.46
CA LYS A 125 -11.57 11.26 -11.42
C LYS A 125 -10.81 11.85 -10.21
N LEU A 126 -9.53 12.20 -10.36
CA LEU A 126 -8.72 12.73 -9.26
C LEU A 126 -9.32 14.00 -8.64
N HIS A 127 -9.75 14.96 -9.46
CA HIS A 127 -10.35 16.19 -8.95
C HIS A 127 -11.67 15.92 -8.20
N ALA A 128 -12.54 15.08 -8.77
CA ALA A 128 -13.80 14.70 -8.14
C ALA A 128 -13.57 13.96 -6.81
N LEU A 129 -12.56 13.10 -6.74
CA LEU A 129 -12.16 12.43 -5.51
C LEU A 129 -11.66 13.42 -4.45
N LYS A 130 -10.80 14.38 -4.82
CA LYS A 130 -10.34 15.43 -3.89
C LYS A 130 -11.50 16.27 -3.35
N LEU A 131 -12.45 16.64 -4.21
CA LEU A 131 -13.66 17.34 -3.80
C LEU A 131 -14.50 16.50 -2.84
N LEU A 132 -14.70 15.21 -3.13
CA LEU A 132 -15.43 14.31 -2.26
C LEU A 132 -14.78 14.18 -0.87
N LEU A 133 -13.46 13.94 -0.84
CA LEU A 133 -12.70 13.85 0.42
C LEU A 133 -12.79 15.14 1.24
N ASN A 134 -12.74 16.30 0.57
CA ASN A 134 -12.81 17.57 1.27
C ASN A 134 -14.23 17.94 1.73
N GLN A 135 -15.21 17.90 0.83
CA GLN A 135 -16.54 18.43 1.09
C GLN A 135 -17.43 17.48 1.90
N TYR A 136 -17.30 16.17 1.67
CA TYR A 136 -18.13 15.18 2.37
C TYR A 136 -17.42 14.61 3.60
N TYR A 137 -16.15 14.24 3.48
CA TYR A 137 -15.41 13.61 4.58
C TYR A 137 -14.66 14.58 5.49
N GLY A 138 -14.62 15.88 5.14
CA GLY A 138 -13.98 16.92 5.94
C GLY A 138 -12.44 16.97 5.84
N TYR A 139 -11.81 16.20 4.96
CA TYR A 139 -10.35 16.20 4.86
C TYR A 139 -9.80 17.53 4.31
N PRO A 140 -8.57 17.93 4.67
CA PRO A 140 -7.94 19.13 4.14
C PRO A 140 -7.88 19.16 2.61
N LYS A 141 -7.94 20.37 2.02
CA LYS A 141 -7.82 20.54 0.56
C LYS A 141 -6.39 20.28 0.06
N GLU A 142 -5.43 20.46 0.94
CA GLU A 142 -4.00 20.42 0.64
C GLU A 142 -3.32 19.28 1.36
N ARG A 143 -2.19 18.84 0.81
CA ARG A 143 -1.34 17.83 1.46
C ARG A 143 -0.65 18.45 2.68
N ALA A 144 -0.43 17.62 3.69
CA ALA A 144 0.49 17.97 4.77
C ALA A 144 1.94 18.05 4.26
N ASP A 145 2.80 18.73 5.01
CA ASP A 145 4.24 18.66 4.77
C ASP A 145 4.73 17.20 4.84
N ARG A 146 5.61 16.81 3.92
CA ARG A 146 5.99 15.40 3.76
C ARG A 146 6.79 14.88 4.94
N ASP A 147 7.60 15.73 5.55
CA ASP A 147 8.52 15.37 6.62
C ASP A 147 7.79 15.30 7.96
N GLU A 148 6.98 16.32 8.25
CA GLU A 148 6.12 16.36 9.42
C GLU A 148 5.14 15.19 9.42
N PHE A 149 4.52 14.92 8.27
CA PHE A 149 3.58 13.81 8.11
C PHE A 149 4.22 12.45 8.41
N LEU A 150 5.41 12.18 7.86
CA LEU A 150 6.09 10.92 8.13
C LEU A 150 6.48 10.79 9.61
N LYS A 151 7.00 11.87 10.20
CA LYS A 151 7.38 11.89 11.63
C LYS A 151 6.18 11.59 12.51
N ASP A 152 5.05 12.27 12.29
CA ASP A 152 3.82 12.03 13.02
C ASP A 152 3.30 10.59 12.84
N LEU A 153 3.29 10.08 11.61
CA LEU A 153 2.90 8.69 11.32
C LEU A 153 3.79 7.67 12.05
N VAL A 154 5.10 7.91 12.10
CA VAL A 154 6.05 7.06 12.83
C VAL A 154 5.84 7.16 14.35
N GLN A 155 5.57 8.35 14.88
CA GLN A 155 5.29 8.52 16.31
C GLN A 155 3.99 7.83 16.72
N LYS A 156 2.94 7.90 15.89
CA LYS A 156 1.70 7.13 16.07
C LYS A 156 1.99 5.63 16.09
N TYR A 157 2.86 5.14 15.20
CA TYR A 157 3.26 3.72 15.17
C TYR A 157 4.08 3.30 16.40
N LEU A 158 5.00 4.14 16.87
CA LEU A 158 5.78 3.90 18.08
C LEU A 158 4.90 3.84 19.34
N SER A 159 3.86 4.67 19.38
CA SER A 159 2.92 4.73 20.50
C SER A 159 1.90 3.58 20.48
N ASN A 160 1.46 3.15 19.30
CA ASN A 160 0.47 2.07 19.14
C ASN A 160 0.80 1.19 17.92
N PRO A 161 1.67 0.18 18.09
CA PRO A 161 2.14 -0.61 16.96
C PRO A 161 1.08 -1.58 16.46
N THR A 162 0.44 -1.24 15.34
CA THR A 162 -0.52 -2.11 14.66
C THR A 162 -0.02 -2.55 13.28
N LYS A 163 -0.55 -3.68 12.77
CA LYS A 163 -0.29 -4.14 11.40
C LYS A 163 -0.73 -3.11 10.36
N LEU A 164 -1.82 -2.38 10.62
CA LEU A 164 -2.32 -1.33 9.74
C LEU A 164 -1.41 -0.11 9.72
N ALA A 165 -0.91 0.35 10.87
CA ALA A 165 0.07 1.44 10.91
C ALA A 165 1.39 1.06 10.22
N ASN A 166 1.86 -0.18 10.40
CA ASN A 166 3.01 -0.70 9.66
C ASN A 166 2.79 -0.66 8.13
N PHE A 167 1.62 -1.11 7.68
CA PHE A 167 1.25 -1.04 6.26
C PHE A 167 1.13 0.41 5.75
N ALA A 168 0.58 1.32 6.56
CA ALA A 168 0.44 2.73 6.22
C ALA A 168 1.81 3.39 5.96
N ILE A 169 2.80 3.16 6.83
CA ILE A 169 4.17 3.65 6.63
C ILE A 169 4.77 3.09 5.34
N ARG A 170 4.64 1.77 5.11
CA ARG A 170 5.14 1.13 3.88
C ARG A 170 4.51 1.70 2.62
N LEU A 171 3.19 1.88 2.66
CA LEU A 171 2.42 2.39 1.54
C LEU A 171 2.83 3.84 1.23
N TYR A 172 2.97 4.69 2.25
CA TYR A 172 3.42 6.06 2.06
C TYR A 172 4.81 6.12 1.42
N CYS A 173 5.79 5.42 2.01
CA CYS A 173 7.17 5.37 1.51
C CYS A 173 7.31 4.75 0.11
N LYS A 174 6.34 3.94 -0.35
CA LYS A 174 6.34 3.40 -1.71
C LYS A 174 6.22 4.49 -2.79
N TYR A 175 5.50 5.57 -2.49
CA TYR A 175 5.17 6.63 -3.44
C TYR A 175 6.06 7.87 -3.33
N THR A 176 7.11 7.80 -2.51
CA THR A 176 8.06 8.89 -2.32
C THR A 176 9.29 8.73 -3.19
N GLU A 177 9.95 9.84 -3.51
CA GLU A 177 11.18 9.87 -4.30
C GLU A 177 12.33 9.13 -3.59
N ALA A 178 13.21 8.51 -4.37
CA ALA A 178 14.25 7.65 -3.83
C ALA A 178 15.24 8.41 -2.93
N ASP A 179 15.65 9.62 -3.31
CA ASP A 179 16.63 10.40 -2.55
C ASP A 179 16.04 10.89 -1.22
N TRP A 180 14.81 11.42 -1.25
CA TRP A 180 14.06 11.74 -0.04
C TRP A 180 13.90 10.51 0.86
N LEU A 181 13.58 9.34 0.30
CA LEU A 181 13.44 8.12 1.09
C LEU A 181 14.77 7.65 1.70
N LYS A 182 15.91 7.84 1.01
CA LYS A 182 17.25 7.55 1.57
C LYS A 182 17.50 8.39 2.81
N GLU A 183 17.24 9.69 2.73
CA GLU A 183 17.35 10.63 3.84
C GLU A 183 16.45 10.19 5.01
N LYS A 184 15.16 9.94 4.77
CA LYS A 184 14.23 9.58 5.86
C LYS A 184 14.47 8.21 6.46
N ILE A 185 15.09 7.28 5.73
CA ILE A 185 15.58 6.05 6.34
C ILE A 185 16.63 6.37 7.41
N ASN A 186 17.57 7.26 7.13
CA ASN A 186 18.61 7.63 8.09
C ASN A 186 18.06 8.46 9.26
N ASP A 187 17.19 9.41 8.97
CA ASP A 187 16.80 10.42 9.96
C ASP A 187 15.58 10.02 10.80
N VAL A 188 14.80 9.04 10.31
CA VAL A 188 13.54 8.62 10.98
C VAL A 188 13.55 7.13 11.26
N LEU A 189 13.69 6.27 10.24
CA LEU A 189 13.47 4.83 10.38
C LEU A 189 14.61 4.10 11.11
N LYS A 190 15.86 4.53 10.92
CA LYS A 190 17.00 4.00 11.69
C LYS A 190 16.87 4.36 13.17
N PRO A 191 16.68 5.65 13.56
CA PRO A 191 16.40 6.04 14.95
C PRO A 191 15.24 5.27 15.58
N MET A 192 14.16 5.00 14.83
CA MET A 192 13.01 4.26 15.30
C MET A 192 13.38 2.90 15.92
N VAL A 193 14.38 2.18 15.38
CA VAL A 193 14.84 0.89 15.94
C VAL A 193 15.44 1.05 17.35
N TYR A 194 16.10 2.18 17.60
CA TYR A 194 16.77 2.47 18.87
C TYR A 194 15.85 3.13 19.89
N GLN A 195 14.74 3.73 19.44
CA GLN A 195 13.71 4.30 20.32
C GLN A 195 12.79 3.23 20.94
N VAL A 196 12.76 2.01 20.39
CA VAL A 196 11.99 0.91 21.01
C VAL A 196 12.56 0.58 22.39
N PRO A 197 11.72 0.55 23.44
CA PRO A 197 12.16 0.25 24.80
C PRO A 197 12.96 -1.06 24.92
N VAL A 198 13.93 -1.08 25.83
CA VAL A 198 14.68 -2.30 26.15
C VAL A 198 13.73 -3.35 26.71
N GLY A 199 13.79 -4.58 26.18
CA GLY A 199 12.89 -5.68 26.55
C GLY A 199 11.79 -5.93 25.52
N GLU A 200 11.39 -4.94 24.73
CA GLU A 200 10.36 -5.03 23.68
C GLU A 200 10.87 -5.68 22.38
N ASN A 201 11.41 -6.89 22.51
CA ASN A 201 12.16 -7.57 21.45
C ASN A 201 11.31 -7.90 20.22
N HIS A 202 10.03 -8.24 20.42
CA HIS A 202 9.09 -8.48 19.32
C HIS A 202 8.75 -7.20 18.58
N PHE A 203 8.54 -6.10 19.30
CA PHE A 203 8.26 -4.82 18.67
C PHE A 203 9.50 -4.31 17.90
N LYS A 204 10.69 -4.42 18.50
CA LYS A 204 11.95 -4.09 17.83
C LYS A 204 12.16 -4.92 16.56
N ALA A 205 11.86 -6.23 16.61
CA ALA A 205 11.91 -7.09 15.44
C ALA A 205 10.92 -6.65 14.34
N ASN A 206 9.72 -6.18 14.70
CA ASN A 206 8.73 -5.64 13.75
C ASN A 206 9.18 -4.33 13.12
N VAL A 207 9.83 -3.45 13.90
CA VAL A 207 10.41 -2.20 13.41
C VAL A 207 11.56 -2.46 12.42
N ILE A 208 12.43 -3.45 12.70
CA ILE A 208 13.47 -3.88 11.76
C ILE A 208 12.85 -4.43 10.47
N TYR A 209 11.80 -5.25 10.60
CA TYR A 209 11.06 -5.80 9.46
C TYR A 209 10.40 -4.70 8.62
N LEU A 210 9.82 -3.68 9.27
CA LEU A 210 9.27 -2.49 8.61
C LEU A 210 10.35 -1.76 7.81
N SER A 211 11.47 -1.43 8.44
CA SER A 211 12.58 -0.72 7.80
C SER A 211 13.13 -1.49 6.60
N ALA A 212 13.23 -2.81 6.69
CA ALA A 212 13.59 -3.67 5.56
C ALA A 212 12.59 -3.52 4.40
N ASN A 213 11.30 -3.64 4.68
CA ASN A 213 10.25 -3.46 3.67
C ASN A 213 10.26 -2.06 3.06
N VAL A 214 10.55 -1.00 3.81
CA VAL A 214 10.67 0.34 3.24
C VAL A 214 11.88 0.42 2.31
N CYS A 215 13.02 -0.15 2.68
CA CYS A 215 14.22 -0.20 1.84
C CYS A 215 13.98 -0.92 0.49
N GLN A 216 12.94 -1.76 0.40
CA GLN A 216 12.56 -2.43 -0.85
C GLN A 216 12.14 -1.44 -1.95
N HIS A 217 11.70 -0.24 -1.58
CA HIS A 217 11.24 0.78 -2.53
C HIS A 217 12.37 1.65 -3.10
N LEU A 218 13.57 1.61 -2.52
CA LEU A 218 14.72 2.36 -3.03
C LEU A 218 15.18 1.87 -4.42
N HIS A 219 15.57 2.74 -5.33
CA HIS A 219 16.19 2.31 -6.58
C HIS A 219 17.72 2.22 -6.44
N LEU A 220 18.19 1.19 -5.70
CA LEU A 220 19.62 0.97 -5.48
C LEU A 220 20.22 0.11 -6.60
N GLY A 221 21.26 0.61 -7.25
CA GLY A 221 22.09 -0.15 -8.18
C GLY A 221 23.06 -1.08 -7.47
N SER A 222 23.68 -2.01 -8.21
CA SER A 222 24.65 -2.98 -7.67
C SER A 222 25.91 -2.35 -7.09
N ARG A 223 26.25 -1.13 -7.53
CA ARG A 223 27.40 -0.33 -7.05
C ARG A 223 27.00 0.82 -6.12
N ASP A 224 25.75 0.87 -5.66
CA ASP A 224 25.29 1.95 -4.80
C ASP A 224 25.92 1.79 -3.40
N LYS A 225 26.77 2.75 -3.00
CA LYS A 225 27.44 2.78 -1.69
C LYS A 225 26.43 2.66 -0.54
N TYR A 226 25.24 3.22 -0.74
CA TYR A 226 24.18 3.19 0.26
C TYR A 226 23.68 1.75 0.53
N MET A 227 23.77 0.85 -0.44
CA MET A 227 23.42 -0.56 -0.23
C MET A 227 24.36 -1.22 0.78
N SER A 228 25.67 -0.94 0.69
CA SER A 228 26.66 -1.43 1.64
C SER A 228 26.43 -0.83 3.03
N GLU A 229 26.11 0.46 3.12
CA GLU A 229 25.79 1.12 4.39
C GLU A 229 24.56 0.51 5.07
N LEU A 230 23.50 0.22 4.31
CA LEU A 230 22.31 -0.46 4.83
C LEU A 230 22.63 -1.88 5.33
N ARG A 231 23.48 -2.63 4.63
CA ARG A 231 23.91 -3.96 5.08
C ARG A 231 24.69 -3.90 6.38
N THR A 232 25.68 -3.00 6.45
CA THR A 232 26.46 -2.79 7.67
C THR A 232 25.57 -2.43 8.84
N TRP A 233 24.58 -1.56 8.63
CA TRP A 233 23.61 -1.21 9.65
C TRP A 233 22.74 -2.42 10.08
N PHE A 234 22.16 -3.18 9.16
CA PHE A 234 21.38 -4.36 9.55
C PHE A 234 22.23 -5.42 10.27
N CYS A 235 23.48 -5.64 9.83
CA CYS A 235 24.40 -6.54 10.52
C CYS A 235 24.69 -6.07 11.95
N SER A 236 24.90 -4.76 12.17
CA SER A 236 25.17 -4.24 13.51
C SER A 236 24.02 -4.44 14.48
N LEU A 237 22.77 -4.45 14.01
CA LEU A 237 21.59 -4.76 14.83
C LEU A 237 21.55 -6.22 15.33
N SER A 238 22.37 -7.09 14.73
CA SER A 238 22.51 -8.49 15.14
C SER A 238 23.79 -8.78 15.93
N ALA A 239 24.60 -7.76 16.25
CA ALA A 239 25.85 -7.93 17.00
C ALA A 239 25.60 -8.50 18.42
N GLY A 240 26.50 -9.37 18.88
CA GLY A 240 26.39 -10.05 20.17
C GLY A 240 25.44 -11.26 20.13
N ASN A 241 24.62 -11.44 21.17
CA ASN A 241 23.64 -12.53 21.24
C ASN A 241 22.19 -12.00 21.35
N PRO A 242 21.65 -11.39 20.27
CA PRO A 242 20.30 -10.84 20.29
C PRO A 242 19.24 -11.95 20.31
N PRO A 243 18.03 -11.63 20.80
CA PRO A 243 16.87 -12.51 20.74
C PRO A 243 16.61 -13.06 19.33
N LYS A 244 16.08 -14.29 19.27
CA LYS A 244 15.77 -15.01 18.03
C LYS A 244 14.92 -14.19 17.05
N ALA A 245 13.91 -13.47 17.54
CA ALA A 245 13.04 -12.64 16.72
C ALA A 245 13.81 -11.53 15.98
N ILE A 246 14.77 -10.88 16.66
CA ILE A 246 15.62 -9.85 16.07
C ILE A 246 16.54 -10.46 15.01
N LYS A 247 17.17 -11.61 15.31
CA LYS A 247 18.01 -12.35 14.34
C LYS A 247 17.23 -12.69 13.06
N GLN A 248 15.99 -13.16 13.20
CA GLN A 248 15.12 -13.49 12.06
C GLN A 248 14.77 -12.25 11.23
N SER A 249 14.41 -11.13 11.86
CA SER A 249 14.12 -9.88 11.14
C SER A 249 15.34 -9.30 10.43
N VAL A 250 16.52 -9.36 11.06
CA VAL A 250 17.78 -8.95 10.42
C VAL A 250 18.11 -9.85 9.23
N GLN A 251 18.01 -11.18 9.38
CA GLN A 251 18.24 -12.11 8.27
C GLN A 251 17.28 -11.87 7.11
N TYR A 252 16.01 -11.60 7.40
CA TYR A 252 15.03 -11.21 6.39
C TYR A 252 15.46 -9.95 5.63
N ALA A 253 15.91 -8.92 6.37
CA ALA A 253 16.38 -7.66 5.78
C ALA A 253 17.58 -7.87 4.85
N LEU A 254 18.59 -8.62 5.31
CA LEU A 254 19.79 -8.93 4.52
C LEU A 254 19.47 -9.74 3.25
N ASN A 255 18.63 -10.76 3.37
CA ASN A 255 18.16 -11.57 2.24
C ASN A 255 17.42 -10.72 1.21
N MET A 256 16.61 -9.75 1.66
CA MET A 256 15.90 -8.83 0.77
C MET A 256 16.87 -7.94 -0.02
N LEU A 257 17.86 -7.34 0.66
CA LEU A 257 18.88 -6.52 0.01
C LEU A 257 19.71 -7.33 -0.99
N GLN A 258 20.03 -8.59 -0.68
CA GLN A 258 20.75 -9.50 -1.58
C GLN A 258 19.95 -9.81 -2.85
N LYS A 259 18.66 -10.18 -2.72
CA LYS A 259 17.78 -10.42 -3.87
C LYS A 259 17.70 -9.20 -4.78
N LYS A 260 17.71 -8.00 -4.20
CA LYS A 260 17.65 -6.75 -4.94
C LYS A 260 18.94 -6.46 -5.70
N GLN A 261 20.10 -6.68 -5.06
CA GLN A 261 21.39 -6.59 -5.71
C GLN A 261 21.45 -7.52 -6.93
N ALA A 262 21.11 -8.79 -6.76
CA ALA A 262 21.11 -9.78 -7.85
C ALA A 262 20.21 -9.34 -9.03
N LYS A 263 19.00 -8.83 -8.76
CA LYS A 263 18.13 -8.28 -9.82
C LYS A 263 18.75 -7.09 -10.54
N SER A 264 19.43 -6.20 -9.82
CA SER A 264 20.09 -5.03 -10.42
C SER A 264 21.28 -5.44 -11.31
N GLU A 265 22.04 -6.45 -10.91
CA GLU A 265 23.17 -7.00 -11.68
C GLU A 265 22.68 -7.69 -12.96
N ILE A 266 21.61 -8.48 -12.89
CA ILE A 266 21.00 -9.10 -14.07
C ILE A 266 20.53 -8.01 -15.06
N ARG A 267 19.90 -6.94 -14.57
CA ARG A 267 19.47 -5.81 -15.41
C ARG A 267 20.66 -5.08 -16.04
N ALA A 268 21.74 -4.88 -15.29
CA ALA A 268 22.96 -4.26 -15.80
C ALA A 268 23.63 -5.12 -16.88
N LYS A 269 23.74 -6.44 -16.65
CA LYS A 269 24.25 -7.41 -17.64
C LYS A 269 23.43 -7.37 -18.94
N ARG A 270 22.10 -7.43 -18.85
CA ARG A 270 21.20 -7.35 -20.04
C ARG A 270 21.32 -6.04 -20.82
N ARG A 271 21.66 -4.92 -20.16
CA ARG A 271 21.87 -3.64 -20.86
C ARG A 271 23.19 -3.60 -21.62
N ASN A 272 24.22 -4.24 -21.08
CA ASN A 272 25.57 -4.23 -21.64
C ASN A 272 25.79 -5.31 -22.72
N ASP A 273 24.94 -6.34 -22.76
CA ASP A 273 25.02 -7.43 -23.73
C ASP A 273 24.09 -7.17 -24.93
N ALA A 274 24.67 -6.86 -26.10
CA ALA A 274 23.91 -6.54 -27.30
C ALA A 274 23.09 -7.73 -27.84
N SER A 275 23.53 -8.96 -27.56
CA SER A 275 22.88 -10.21 -27.99
C SER A 275 21.54 -10.52 -27.29
N LEU A 276 21.25 -9.83 -26.17
CA LEU A 276 20.05 -10.03 -25.33
C LEU A 276 19.00 -8.93 -25.52
N ARG A 277 19.20 -7.99 -26.46
CA ARG A 277 18.24 -6.91 -26.73
C ARG A 277 17.04 -7.32 -27.60
N ASP A 278 17.15 -8.44 -28.33
CA ASP A 278 16.16 -8.91 -29.31
C ASP A 278 15.34 -10.14 -28.85
N ARG A 279 15.27 -10.43 -27.54
CA ARG A 279 14.38 -11.45 -26.94
C ARG A 279 13.62 -10.89 -25.74
#